data_AF-A0AAD8GQS3-F1
#
_entry.id   AF-A0AAD8GQS3-F1
#
_cell.length_a   1.000
_cell.length_b   1.000
_cell.length_c   1.000
_cell.angle_alpha   90.00
_cell.angle_beta   90.00
_cell.angle_gamma   90.00
#
_symmetry.space_group_name_H-M   'P 1'
#
loop_
_entity.id
_entity.type
_entity.pdbx_description
1 polymer ?
#
loop_
_entity_poly.entity_id
_entity_poly.type
_entity_poly.pdbx_seq_one_letter_code
_entity_poly.pdbx_strand_id
1 'polypeptide(L)'
;MFSGYLSTNRRNLCIIGAIILIIIITIMLRRWAVYLENKDQENNSCYQKSESEDHKEDGHKSITKSCVISSCSSGVKTYAFEELKEATRDFRIRIGVGATSFVYLAQLEDGRFAAVKRVMEDRGGSKKMFLDEVSILLRISHPNLVGMMGFCLEQGMSNT
;
A
#
# COMPACT_ATOMS: atom_id res chain seq x y z
N MET A 1 -37.18 35.75 -6.48
CA MET A 1 -36.68 35.58 -7.87
C MET A 1 -35.41 36.41 -8.02
N PHE A 2 -34.25 35.83 -7.70
CA PHE A 2 -32.97 36.49 -7.94
C PHE A 2 -32.50 36.13 -9.35
N SER A 3 -32.76 37.02 -10.31
CA SER A 3 -32.16 36.98 -11.64
C SER A 3 -31.27 38.21 -11.75
N GLY A 4 -29.96 38.01 -11.68
CA GLY A 4 -28.98 39.09 -11.57
C GLY A 4 -27.58 38.73 -12.09
N TYR A 5 -27.49 37.84 -13.08
CA TYR A 5 -26.26 37.59 -13.82
C TYR A 5 -26.44 38.01 -15.28
N LEU A 6 -26.44 39.31 -15.57
CA LEU A 6 -26.24 39.76 -16.95
C LEU A 6 -25.59 41.16 -16.99
N SER A 7 -24.28 41.18 -16.79
CA SER A 7 -23.40 42.21 -17.37
C SER A 7 -21.96 41.66 -17.45
N THR A 8 -21.73 40.78 -18.42
CA THR A 8 -20.40 40.22 -18.69
C THR A 8 -19.65 41.14 -19.64
N ASN A 9 -18.81 42.01 -19.09
CA ASN A 9 -17.84 42.78 -19.88
C ASN A 9 -16.79 41.84 -20.49
N ARG A 10 -16.34 42.08 -21.74
CA ARG A 10 -15.27 41.30 -22.40
C ARG A 10 -14.01 41.17 -21.52
N ARG A 11 -13.71 42.20 -20.72
CA ARG A 11 -12.60 42.20 -19.75
C ARG A 11 -12.79 41.16 -18.64
N ASN A 12 -14.00 41.02 -18.11
CA ASN A 12 -14.33 40.06 -17.06
C ASN A 12 -14.23 38.62 -17.60
N LEU A 13 -14.61 38.39 -18.86
CA LEU A 13 -14.46 37.08 -19.50
C LEU A 13 -12.98 36.69 -19.67
N CYS A 14 -12.12 37.63 -20.06
CA CYS A 14 -10.67 37.39 -20.12
C CYS A 14 -10.07 37.11 -18.73
N ILE A 15 -10.52 37.83 -17.70
CA ILE A 15 -10.05 37.63 -16.31
C ILE A 15 -10.47 36.24 -15.81
N ILE A 16 -11.73 35.83 -16.02
CA ILE A 16 -12.21 34.50 -15.62
C ILE A 16 -11.45 33.40 -16.38
N GLY A 17 -11.21 33.58 -17.68
CA GLY A 17 -10.41 32.65 -18.47
C GLY A 17 -8.97 32.50 -17.96
N ALA A 18 -8.32 33.60 -17.59
CA ALA A 18 -6.97 33.57 -17.02
C ALA A 18 -6.94 32.84 -15.66
N ILE A 19 -7.94 33.05 -14.81
CA ILE A 19 -8.06 32.36 -13.51
C ILE A 19 -8.24 30.85 -13.73
N ILE A 20 -9.12 30.44 -14.64
CA ILE A 20 -9.35 29.03 -14.96
C ILE A 20 -8.06 28.39 -15.50
N LEU A 21 -7.34 29.08 -16.38
CA LEU A 21 -6.07 28.59 -16.94
C LEU A 21 -4.99 28.43 -15.87
N ILE A 22 -4.87 29.37 -14.93
CA ILE A 22 -3.96 29.25 -13.79
C ILE A 22 -4.34 28.04 -12.92
N ILE A 23 -5.62 27.85 -12.62
CA ILE A 23 -6.09 26.70 -11.84
C ILE A 23 -5.73 25.39 -12.56
N ILE A 24 -5.99 25.28 -13.87
CA ILE A 24 -5.64 24.08 -14.66
C ILE A 24 -4.12 23.84 -14.64
N ILE A 25 -3.30 24.87 -14.86
CA ILE A 25 -1.83 24.75 -14.82
C ILE A 25 -1.37 24.30 -13.44
N THR A 26 -1.91 24.84 -12.35
CA THR A 26 -1.52 24.42 -11.00
C THR A 26 -1.90 22.96 -10.72
N ILE A 27 -3.06 22.49 -11.19
CA ILE A 27 -3.47 21.08 -11.08
C ILE A 27 -2.55 20.19 -11.91
N MET A 28 -2.19 20.61 -13.13
CA MET A 28 -1.25 19.91 -13.99
C MET A 28 0.15 19.84 -13.37
N LEU A 29 0.67 20.93 -12.81
CA LEU A 29 1.96 20.95 -12.13
C LEU A 29 1.97 20.09 -10.87
N ARG A 30 0.89 20.08 -10.07
CA ARG A 30 0.77 19.18 -8.90
C ARG A 30 0.72 17.72 -9.32
N ARG A 31 -0.07 17.39 -10.35
CA ARG A 31 -0.12 16.03 -10.92
C ARG A 31 1.22 15.64 -11.54
N TRP A 32 1.92 16.58 -12.16
CA TRP A 32 3.22 16.35 -12.77
C TRP A 32 4.31 16.17 -11.70
N ALA A 33 4.28 16.92 -10.60
CA ALA A 33 5.19 16.73 -9.46
C ALA A 33 5.03 15.33 -8.85
N VAL A 34 3.79 14.88 -8.65
CA VAL A 34 3.49 13.51 -8.19
C VAL A 34 3.88 12.46 -9.25
N TYR A 35 3.77 12.78 -10.54
CA TYR A 35 4.25 11.91 -11.61
C TYR A 35 5.78 11.81 -11.67
N LEU A 36 6.49 12.91 -11.40
CA LEU A 36 7.95 12.98 -11.43
C LEU A 36 8.60 12.18 -10.29
N GLU A 37 7.96 12.11 -9.13
CA GLU A 37 8.44 11.28 -8.01
C GLU A 37 8.28 9.77 -8.26
N ASN A 38 7.56 9.38 -9.31
CA ASN A 38 7.33 7.98 -9.68
C ASN A 38 8.38 7.42 -10.67
N LYS A 39 9.34 8.22 -11.15
CA LYS A 39 10.27 7.81 -12.22
C LYS A 39 11.64 7.29 -11.72
N ASP A 40 11.93 7.30 -10.42
CA ASP A 40 13.20 6.82 -9.86
C ASP A 40 13.18 5.38 -9.30
N GLN A 41 12.19 4.56 -9.67
CA GLN A 41 12.11 3.13 -9.27
C GLN A 41 12.23 2.12 -10.42
N GLU A 42 12.94 2.45 -11.49
CA GLU A 42 13.24 1.49 -12.59
C GLU A 42 14.64 0.87 -12.52
N ASN A 43 15.44 1.12 -11.48
CA ASN A 43 16.86 0.71 -11.46
C ASN A 43 17.29 -0.28 -10.36
N ASN A 44 16.39 -0.81 -9.52
CA ASN A 44 16.76 -1.79 -8.48
C ASN A 44 15.98 -3.11 -8.63
N SER A 45 15.93 -3.61 -9.86
CA SER A 45 15.62 -5.02 -10.13
C SER A 45 16.81 -5.88 -9.70
N CYS A 46 16.51 -7.03 -9.07
CA CYS A 46 17.25 -8.32 -9.14
C CYS A 46 17.72 -8.93 -7.79
N TYR A 47 17.07 -10.06 -7.45
CA TYR A 47 17.60 -11.25 -6.73
C TYR A 47 17.81 -11.12 -5.21
N GLN A 48 17.58 -12.14 -4.37
CA GLN A 48 17.94 -13.57 -4.47
C GLN A 48 16.74 -14.47 -4.12
N LYS A 49 16.43 -15.56 -4.85
CA LYS A 49 17.15 -16.84 -5.05
C LYS A 49 17.51 -17.57 -3.74
N SER A 50 16.78 -18.64 -3.46
CA SER A 50 17.28 -19.77 -2.67
C SER A 50 16.73 -21.07 -3.28
N GLU A 51 17.62 -21.72 -4.04
CA GLU A 51 17.47 -23.08 -4.56
C GLU A 51 18.21 -24.01 -3.58
N SER A 52 17.53 -25.03 -3.05
CA SER A 52 18.13 -26.33 -2.73
C SER A 52 17.01 -27.37 -2.66
N GLU A 53 17.03 -28.27 -3.63
CA GLU A 53 16.38 -29.59 -3.69
C GLU A 53 17.02 -30.51 -2.61
N ASP A 54 16.54 -31.68 -2.18
CA ASP A 54 15.48 -32.61 -2.61
C ASP A 54 15.18 -33.57 -1.43
N HIS A 55 13.95 -34.10 -1.35
CA HIS A 55 13.62 -35.53 -1.15
C HIS A 55 12.10 -35.74 -0.97
N LYS A 56 11.59 -36.72 -1.72
CA LYS A 56 10.21 -37.03 -2.15
C LYS A 56 9.28 -37.71 -1.12
N GLU A 57 7.98 -37.47 -1.37
CA GLU A 57 6.73 -38.27 -1.15
C GLU A 57 6.42 -38.74 0.28
N ASP A 58 5.27 -38.45 0.90
CA ASP A 58 3.90 -38.81 0.49
C ASP A 58 2.80 -37.82 0.96
N GLY A 59 1.76 -37.68 0.13
CA GLY A 59 0.38 -37.31 0.47
C GLY A 59 0.07 -36.29 1.58
N HIS A 60 -0.07 -35.01 1.21
CA HIS A 60 -1.22 -34.14 1.57
C HIS A 60 -1.03 -32.73 0.96
N LYS A 61 -1.81 -32.42 -0.09
CA LYS A 61 -2.13 -31.10 -0.68
C LYS A 61 -1.22 -29.91 -0.27
N SER A 62 0.00 -29.86 -0.80
CA SER A 62 0.90 -28.69 -0.70
C SER A 62 0.45 -27.58 -1.66
N ILE A 63 -0.65 -26.90 -1.33
CA ILE A 63 -0.99 -25.57 -1.85
C ILE A 63 -0.27 -24.56 -0.96
N THR A 64 1.06 -24.60 -0.87
CA THR A 64 1.75 -23.75 0.12
C THR A 64 3.10 -23.18 -0.27
N LYS A 65 3.66 -23.42 -1.46
CA LYS A 65 4.96 -22.79 -1.81
C LYS A 65 5.11 -22.17 -3.20
N SER A 66 4.27 -22.50 -4.19
CA SER A 66 4.59 -22.11 -5.58
C SER A 66 3.62 -21.11 -6.24
N CYS A 67 2.37 -20.96 -5.76
CA CYS A 67 1.36 -20.25 -6.56
C CYS A 67 1.04 -18.80 -6.14
N VAL A 68 1.32 -18.36 -4.91
CA VAL A 68 0.86 -17.01 -4.48
C VAL A 68 1.74 -15.88 -5.04
N ILE A 69 2.99 -16.15 -5.41
CA ILE A 69 3.94 -15.10 -5.87
C ILE A 69 4.06 -15.07 -7.40
N SER A 70 3.61 -16.10 -8.12
CA SER A 70 3.90 -16.22 -9.56
C SER A 70 3.01 -15.36 -10.48
N SER A 71 1.99 -14.66 -9.98
CA SER A 71 1.11 -13.89 -10.88
C SER A 71 0.34 -12.71 -10.26
N CYS A 72 0.96 -11.86 -9.42
CA CYS A 72 0.24 -10.69 -8.89
C CYS A 72 1.12 -9.45 -8.74
N SER A 73 0.89 -8.46 -9.62
CA SER A 73 1.26 -7.03 -9.54
C SER A 73 2.74 -6.70 -9.25
N SER A 74 3.41 -6.05 -10.21
CA SER A 74 4.81 -5.59 -10.15
C SER A 74 5.16 -4.56 -9.05
N GLY A 75 4.52 -4.58 -7.88
CA GLY A 75 4.70 -3.55 -6.84
C GLY A 75 4.41 -3.95 -5.40
N VAL A 76 4.25 -5.25 -5.06
CA VAL A 76 4.01 -5.70 -3.67
C VAL A 76 5.29 -6.29 -3.06
N LYS A 77 5.79 -5.70 -1.97
CA LYS A 77 7.03 -6.09 -1.26
C LYS A 77 6.76 -7.11 -0.14
N THR A 78 7.69 -8.04 0.09
CA THR A 78 7.75 -8.82 1.33
C THR A 78 8.63 -8.08 2.33
N TYR A 79 8.09 -7.77 3.50
CA TYR A 79 8.78 -7.06 4.58
C TYR A 79 9.29 -8.04 5.65
N ALA A 80 10.48 -7.77 6.18
CA ALA A 80 10.95 -8.44 7.40
C ALA A 80 10.17 -7.93 8.62
N PHE A 81 10.02 -8.76 9.66
CA PHE A 81 9.31 -8.35 10.87
C PHE A 81 10.00 -7.17 11.56
N GLU A 82 11.33 -7.21 11.66
CA GLU A 82 12.11 -6.14 12.29
C GLU A 82 11.98 -4.81 11.51
N GLU A 83 11.89 -4.84 10.18
CA GLU A 83 11.64 -3.63 9.36
C GLU A 83 10.30 -2.98 9.75
N LEU A 84 9.23 -3.79 9.87
CA LEU A 84 7.92 -3.26 10.27
C LEU A 84 7.88 -2.84 11.74
N LYS A 85 8.62 -3.51 12.60
CA LYS A 85 8.73 -3.18 14.02
C LYS A 85 9.44 -1.84 14.20
N GLU A 86 10.55 -1.60 13.51
CA GLU A 86 11.24 -0.31 13.50
C GLU A 86 10.34 0.79 12.92
N ALA A 87 9.73 0.55 11.75
CA ALA A 87 8.86 1.52 11.09
C ALA A 87 7.66 1.92 11.98
N THR A 88 7.15 1.00 12.79
CA THR A 88 6.04 1.26 13.74
C THR A 88 6.51 1.69 15.13
N ARG A 89 7.82 1.84 15.34
CA ARG A 89 8.46 2.13 16.63
C ARG A 89 7.97 1.18 17.72
N ASP A 90 8.17 -0.12 17.48
CA ASP A 90 7.70 -1.23 18.32
C ASP A 90 6.18 -1.28 18.47
N PHE A 91 5.44 -1.05 17.36
CA PHE A 91 3.97 -1.05 17.35
C PHE A 91 3.36 -0.09 18.40
N ARG A 92 3.98 1.08 18.60
CA ARG A 92 3.63 2.01 19.68
C ARG A 92 2.31 2.75 19.47
N ILE A 93 2.04 3.23 18.25
CA ILE A 93 0.87 4.06 17.97
C ILE A 93 -0.17 3.24 17.22
N ARG A 94 -1.26 2.90 17.90
CA ARG A 94 -2.41 2.21 17.32
C ARG A 94 -3.37 3.23 16.72
N ILE A 95 -3.64 3.10 15.43
CA ILE A 95 -4.55 3.97 14.66
C ILE A 95 -5.87 3.29 14.29
N GLY A 96 -6.00 1.99 14.53
CA GLY A 96 -7.23 1.25 14.27
C GLY A 96 -7.29 -0.09 14.98
N VAL A 97 -8.51 -0.61 15.10
CA VAL A 97 -8.81 -1.91 15.69
C VAL A 97 -9.70 -2.68 14.71
N GLY A 98 -9.23 -3.85 14.27
CA GLY A 98 -10.04 -4.82 13.56
C GLY A 98 -10.55 -5.91 14.52
N ALA A 99 -11.39 -6.82 14.00
CA ALA A 99 -11.93 -7.93 14.80
C ALA A 99 -10.81 -8.81 15.40
N THR A 100 -9.83 -9.18 14.58
CA THR A 100 -8.71 -10.08 14.95
C THR A 100 -7.34 -9.39 14.85
N SER A 101 -7.32 -8.06 14.76
CA SER A 101 -6.12 -7.31 14.38
C SER A 101 -6.06 -5.93 15.00
N PHE A 102 -4.85 -5.37 15.02
CA PHE A 102 -4.61 -3.96 15.27
C PHE A 102 -3.97 -3.31 14.05
N VAL A 103 -4.25 -2.02 13.86
CA VAL A 103 -3.63 -1.21 12.82
C VAL A 103 -2.74 -0.18 13.49
N TYR A 104 -1.48 -0.14 13.09
CA TYR A 104 -0.45 0.73 13.65
C TYR A 104 0.03 1.75 12.62
N LEU A 105 0.40 2.93 13.10
CA LEU A 105 1.09 3.93 12.27
C LEU A 105 2.53 3.49 12.06
N ALA A 106 2.95 3.44 10.80
CA ALA A 106 4.32 3.22 10.41
C ALA A 106 4.87 4.42 9.64
N GLN A 107 6.16 4.71 9.84
CA GLN A 107 6.95 5.57 8.97
C GLN A 107 8.02 4.68 8.32
N LEU A 108 7.91 4.48 7.01
CA LEU A 108 8.85 3.67 6.24
C LEU A 108 10.20 4.39 6.07
N GLU A 109 11.24 3.66 5.66
CA GLU A 109 12.59 4.21 5.44
C GLU A 109 12.61 5.36 4.42
N ASP A 110 11.71 5.32 3.43
CA ASP A 110 11.53 6.36 2.42
C ASP A 110 10.77 7.60 2.95
N GLY A 111 10.44 7.63 4.24
CA GLY A 111 9.73 8.72 4.91
C GLY A 111 8.22 8.69 4.72
N ARG A 112 7.66 7.79 3.90
CA ARG A 112 6.21 7.67 3.72
C ARG A 112 5.55 7.07 4.96
N PHE A 113 4.33 7.53 5.24
CA PHE A 113 3.50 6.94 6.28
C PHE A 113 2.67 5.78 5.72
N ALA A 114 2.56 4.71 6.49
CA ALA A 114 1.77 3.53 6.15
C ALA A 114 0.95 3.03 7.35
N ALA A 115 -0.07 2.23 7.06
CA ALA A 115 -0.87 1.55 8.06
C ALA A 115 -0.47 0.07 8.11
N VAL A 116 0.11 -0.37 9.23
CA VAL A 116 0.51 -1.77 9.43
C VAL A 116 -0.58 -2.50 10.18
N LYS A 117 -1.31 -3.37 9.47
CA LYS A 117 -2.30 -4.28 10.05
C LYS A 117 -1.60 -5.54 10.56
N ARG A 118 -1.61 -5.74 11.88
CA ARG A 118 -1.06 -6.93 12.55
C ARG A 118 -2.20 -7.80 13.06
N VAL A 119 -2.22 -9.06 12.61
CA VAL A 119 -3.15 -10.08 13.12
C VAL A 119 -2.67 -10.55 14.50
N MET A 120 -3.59 -10.67 15.43
CA MET A 120 -3.30 -10.96 16.83
C MET A 120 -3.94 -12.31 17.22
N GLU A 121 -3.13 -13.26 17.64
CA GLU A 121 -3.56 -14.62 17.98
C GLU A 121 -4.46 -14.65 19.22
N ASP A 122 -4.16 -13.81 20.22
CA ASP A 122 -4.96 -13.58 21.43
C ASP A 122 -6.37 -13.03 21.14
N ARG A 123 -6.62 -12.56 19.91
CA ARG A 123 -7.91 -12.07 19.43
C ARG A 123 -8.61 -13.03 18.47
N GLY A 124 -8.17 -14.29 18.43
CA GLY A 124 -8.71 -15.31 17.52
C GLY A 124 -8.26 -15.12 16.07
N GLY A 125 -7.23 -14.31 15.83
CA GLY A 125 -6.58 -14.22 14.53
C GLY A 125 -5.77 -15.47 14.21
N SER A 126 -5.68 -15.82 12.92
CA SER A 126 -4.89 -16.96 12.47
C SER A 126 -4.11 -16.64 11.20
N LYS A 127 -3.02 -17.40 10.96
CA LYS A 127 -2.26 -17.32 9.70
C LYS A 127 -3.14 -17.53 8.47
N LYS A 128 -4.16 -18.40 8.57
CA LYS A 128 -5.12 -18.62 7.48
C LYS A 128 -5.92 -17.35 7.17
N MET A 129 -6.52 -16.72 8.18
CA MET A 129 -7.27 -15.48 8.01
C MET A 129 -6.41 -14.36 7.43
N PHE A 130 -5.16 -14.27 7.87
CA PHE A 130 -4.19 -13.33 7.30
C PHE A 130 -3.95 -13.58 5.80
N LEU A 131 -3.66 -14.83 5.43
CA LEU A 131 -3.40 -15.20 4.04
C LEU A 131 -4.62 -15.00 3.14
N ASP A 132 -5.82 -15.31 3.64
CA ASP A 132 -7.06 -15.08 2.91
C ASP A 132 -7.25 -13.58 2.62
N GLU A 133 -7.02 -12.70 3.61
CA GLU A 133 -7.11 -11.25 3.42
C GLU A 133 -6.04 -10.73 2.45
N VAL A 134 -4.79 -11.17 2.59
CA VAL A 134 -3.70 -10.83 1.66
C VAL A 134 -4.06 -11.26 0.23
N SER A 135 -4.58 -12.47 0.03
CA SER A 135 -4.96 -12.97 -1.30
C SER A 135 -6.02 -12.11 -1.98
N ILE A 136 -6.93 -11.51 -1.20
CA ILE A 136 -7.96 -10.61 -1.69
C ILE A 136 -7.34 -9.26 -2.06
N LEU A 137 -6.55 -8.66 -1.15
CA LEU A 137 -5.92 -7.36 -1.36
C LEU A 137 -4.93 -7.36 -2.53
N LEU A 138 -4.23 -8.47 -2.77
CA LEU A 138 -3.33 -8.63 -3.91
C LEU A 138 -4.03 -8.53 -5.28
N ARG A 139 -5.34 -8.84 -5.33
CA ARG A 139 -6.13 -8.85 -6.57
C ARG A 139 -6.89 -7.55 -6.81
N ILE A 140 -6.88 -6.64 -5.84
CA ILE A 140 -7.65 -5.41 -5.87
C ILE A 140 -6.70 -4.23 -6.09
N SER A 141 -6.81 -3.59 -7.25
CA SER A 141 -6.13 -2.33 -7.55
C SER A 141 -7.11 -1.38 -8.21
N HIS A 142 -7.49 -0.33 -7.48
CA HIS A 142 -8.46 0.66 -7.96
C HIS A 142 -8.07 2.05 -7.44
N PRO A 143 -8.22 3.13 -8.22
CA PRO A 143 -7.79 4.49 -7.84
C PRO A 143 -8.47 5.05 -6.58
N ASN A 144 -9.62 4.50 -6.18
CA ASN A 144 -10.36 4.92 -4.99
C ASN A 144 -10.20 3.97 -3.80
N LEU A 145 -9.30 2.98 -3.88
CA LEU A 145 -8.99 2.06 -2.80
C LEU A 145 -7.54 2.26 -2.36
N VAL A 146 -7.29 2.06 -1.06
CA VAL A 146 -5.93 2.06 -0.53
C VAL A 146 -5.20 0.84 -1.09
N GLY A 147 -4.13 1.07 -1.84
CA GLY A 147 -3.30 0.01 -2.38
C GLY A 147 -2.49 -0.69 -1.29
N MET A 148 -2.36 -2.02 -1.41
CA MET A 148 -1.49 -2.81 -0.54
C MET A 148 -0.03 -2.68 -1.02
N MET A 149 0.86 -2.23 -0.14
CA MET A 149 2.29 -2.09 -0.44
C MET A 149 3.06 -3.40 -0.26
N GLY A 150 2.63 -4.24 0.67
CA GLY A 150 3.35 -5.45 1.02
C GLY A 150 2.82 -6.17 2.25
N PHE A 151 3.48 -7.26 2.61
CA PHE A 151 3.13 -8.09 3.76
C PHE A 151 4.36 -8.70 4.43
N CYS A 152 4.17 -9.20 5.65
CA CYS A 152 5.16 -9.96 6.41
C CYS A 152 4.54 -11.28 6.85
N LEU A 153 5.29 -12.39 6.72
CA LEU A 153 4.86 -13.74 7.14
C LEU A 153 5.68 -14.30 8.32
N GLU A 154 6.65 -13.55 8.81
CA GLU A 154 7.49 -13.95 9.93
C GLU A 154 6.68 -13.96 11.24
N GLN A 155 6.94 -14.95 12.08
CA GLN A 155 6.40 -14.96 13.44
C GLN A 155 7.20 -13.95 14.26
N GLY A 156 6.52 -12.96 14.83
CA GLY A 156 7.16 -12.06 15.78
C GLY A 156 7.58 -12.88 17.01
N MET A 157 8.88 -13.07 17.20
CA MET A 157 9.41 -13.69 18.42
C MET A 157 9.09 -12.77 19.60
N SER A 158 8.06 -13.12 20.38
CA SER A 158 7.87 -12.57 21.71
C SER A 158 8.89 -13.23 22.62
N ASN A 159 10.05 -12.60 22.78
CA ASN A 159 10.97 -12.95 23.85
C ASN A 159 10.32 -12.50 25.16
N THR A 160 9.59 -13.41 25.80
CA THR A 160 9.17 -13.33 27.20
C THR A 160 10.36 -13.28 28.13
#